data_AF-A0A379PLH1-F1
#
_entry.id   AF-A0A379PLH1-F1
#
_cell.length_a   1.000
_cell.length_b   1.000
_cell.length_c   1.000
_cell.angle_alpha   90.00
_cell.angle_beta   90.00
_cell.angle_gamma   90.00
#
_symmetry.space_group_name_H-M   'P 1'
#
loop_
_entity.id
_entity.type
_entity.pdbx_description
1 polymer ?
#
loop_
_entity_poly.entity_id
_entity_poly.type
_entity_poly.pdbx_seq_one_letter_code
_entity_poly.pdbx_strand_id
1 'polypeptide(L)'
;MLVFDSATEPKVTALRQVWKDRLGGRAAPLLAIALRGDVAIICGPAGEDPPIRRIEAKQAERLCIRALSEPDRNAALRFLHDALPSLETDLPGIRNEGLLSEHELARGARLRPDWMSAQTRAAPVLGTAGIDLLRRLGFGIEKADGVTSLLRTGSRDRAVAVLLDAGETPEGAAPRFQNLSPVSWALAMADQRNLPWVVVVQGDRVRLYPVELGVGVGRRGRTETWIELRTGLMRQDQAALLWLIFSADALKPSGTLERFSIRLHRILRQRSSWRIRWA
;
A
#
# COMPACT_ATOMS: atom_id res chain seq x y z
N MET A 1 15.93 5.26 17.39
CA MET A 1 15.46 6.51 16.76
C MET A 1 15.78 7.68 17.68
N LEU A 2 15.95 8.88 17.13
CA LEU A 2 16.12 10.13 17.87
C LEU A 2 15.03 11.09 17.43
N VAL A 3 14.16 11.50 18.36
CA VAL A 3 13.04 12.42 18.11
C VAL A 3 13.25 13.67 18.95
N PHE A 4 13.02 14.83 18.36
CA PHE A 4 13.06 16.11 19.06
C PHE A 4 12.05 17.09 18.49
N ASP A 5 11.49 17.93 19.34
CA ASP A 5 10.62 19.03 18.94
C ASP A 5 11.45 20.23 18.50
N SER A 6 10.97 20.93 17.47
CA SER A 6 11.61 22.15 16.98
C SER A 6 10.58 23.26 16.78
N ALA A 7 10.83 24.41 17.40
CA ALA A 7 9.99 25.60 17.22
C ALA A 7 10.12 26.20 15.81
N THR A 8 11.28 26.04 15.18
CA THR A 8 11.60 26.53 13.83
C THR A 8 11.97 25.36 12.93
N GLU A 9 11.91 25.56 11.61
CA GLU A 9 12.40 24.54 10.69
C GLU A 9 13.92 24.33 10.87
N PRO A 10 14.39 23.13 11.27
CA PRO A 10 15.81 22.89 11.49
C PRO A 10 16.56 22.95 10.16
N LYS A 11 17.72 23.60 10.18
CA LYS A 11 18.64 23.59 9.05
C LYS A 11 19.07 22.14 8.78
N VAL A 12 19.09 21.76 7.50
CA VAL A 12 19.56 20.45 7.00
C VAL A 12 20.92 20.07 7.61
N THR A 13 21.85 21.02 7.66
CA THR A 13 23.19 20.83 8.25
C THR A 13 23.15 20.52 9.75
N ALA A 14 22.28 21.20 10.51
CA ALA A 14 22.12 20.94 11.93
C ALA A 14 21.52 19.56 12.20
N LEU A 15 20.51 19.14 11.41
CA LEU A 15 19.90 17.82 11.54
C LEU A 15 20.90 16.69 11.22
N ARG A 16 21.74 16.86 10.18
CA ARG A 16 22.82 15.93 9.86
C ARG A 16 23.88 15.86 10.95
N GLN A 17 24.24 17.00 11.54
CA GLN A 17 25.19 17.04 12.65
C GLN A 17 24.65 16.27 13.86
N VAL A 18 23.41 16.56 14.27
CA VAL A 18 22.72 15.83 15.34
C VAL A 18 22.67 14.32 15.05
N TRP A 19 22.38 13.94 13.81
CA TRP A 19 22.39 12.54 13.40
C TRP A 19 23.79 11.91 13.52
N LYS A 20 24.83 12.59 13.04
CA LYS A 20 26.22 12.11 13.06
C LYS A 20 26.75 11.97 14.49
N ASP A 21 26.54 12.99 15.31
CA ASP A 21 26.92 13.00 16.72
C ASP A 21 26.23 11.88 17.47
N ARG A 22 24.93 11.68 17.21
CA ARG A 22 24.19 10.58 17.83
C ARG A 22 24.64 9.22 17.31
N LEU A 23 24.94 9.07 16.02
CA LEU A 23 25.42 7.80 15.47
C LEU A 23 26.73 7.39 16.14
N GLY A 24 27.66 8.34 16.32
CA GLY A 24 28.92 8.14 17.04
C GLY A 24 29.79 7.04 16.43
N GLY A 25 29.82 6.96 15.09
CA GLY A 25 30.57 5.95 14.34
C GLY A 25 30.03 4.51 14.43
N ARG A 26 28.88 4.30 15.07
CA ARG A 26 28.26 2.97 15.18
C ARG A 26 27.67 2.57 13.84
N ALA A 27 27.83 1.30 13.46
CA ALA A 27 27.26 0.76 12.23
C ALA A 27 25.71 0.55 12.26
N ALA A 28 24.97 1.29 13.10
CA ALA A 28 23.54 1.05 13.38
C ALA A 28 22.61 2.00 12.61
N PRO A 29 21.44 1.52 12.13
CA PRO A 29 20.44 2.42 11.55
C PRO A 29 19.99 3.45 12.59
N LEU A 30 20.05 4.72 12.22
CA LEU A 30 19.55 5.81 13.03
C LEU A 30 18.64 6.68 12.16
N LEU A 31 17.42 6.89 12.60
CA LEU A 31 16.59 8.00 12.12
C LEU A 31 16.64 9.11 13.16
N ALA A 32 17.06 10.29 12.72
CA ALA A 32 16.89 11.55 13.45
C ALA A 32 15.66 12.27 12.90
N ILE A 33 14.77 12.70 13.78
CA ILE A 33 13.44 13.19 13.45
C ILE A 33 13.19 14.48 14.21
N ALA A 34 12.99 15.56 13.46
CA ALA A 34 12.57 16.84 14.00
C ALA A 34 11.07 17.03 13.77
N LEU A 35 10.30 17.19 14.85
CA LEU A 35 8.87 17.46 14.79
C LEU A 35 8.58 18.95 14.82
N ARG A 36 7.66 19.40 13.97
CA ARG A 36 7.14 20.77 13.94
C ARG A 36 5.67 20.73 13.54
N GLY A 37 4.77 20.77 14.53
CA GLY A 37 3.34 20.71 14.29
C GLY A 37 2.93 19.41 13.59
N ASP A 38 2.34 19.52 12.41
CA ASP A 38 1.90 18.40 11.56
C ASP A 38 2.98 17.88 10.62
N VAL A 39 4.21 18.40 10.70
CA VAL A 39 5.34 18.05 9.84
C VAL A 39 6.46 17.39 10.64
N ALA A 40 7.10 16.42 10.02
CA ALA A 40 8.35 15.81 10.47
C ALA A 40 9.44 15.95 9.40
N ILE A 41 10.65 16.29 9.83
CA ILE A 41 11.85 16.24 9.00
C ILE A 41 12.71 15.07 9.47
N ILE A 42 12.90 14.09 8.59
CA ILE A 42 13.61 12.85 8.90
C ILE A 42 14.97 12.82 8.21
N CYS A 43 15.99 12.34 8.90
CA CYS A 43 17.35 12.16 8.40
C CYS A 43 17.84 10.73 8.69
N GLY A 44 18.36 10.06 7.66
CA GLY A 44 18.89 8.69 7.75
C GLY A 44 18.25 7.72 6.75
N PRO A 45 18.37 6.39 6.98
CA PRO A 45 18.78 5.76 8.23
C PRO A 45 20.27 5.45 8.32
N ALA A 46 21.01 5.64 7.21
CA ALA A 46 22.41 5.28 7.03
C ALA A 46 23.05 6.13 5.90
N GLY A 47 24.38 6.06 5.78
CA GLY A 47 25.17 6.74 4.75
C GLY A 47 26.03 7.88 5.30
N GLU A 48 27.05 8.28 4.54
CA GLU A 48 27.93 9.42 4.86
C GLU A 48 27.18 10.76 4.73
N ASP A 49 26.34 10.89 3.69
CA ASP A 49 25.40 12.00 3.52
C ASP A 49 23.96 11.48 3.58
N PRO A 50 23.39 11.26 4.77
CA PRO A 50 22.07 10.68 4.90
C PRO A 50 21.00 11.58 4.24
N PRO A 51 20.06 11.01 3.47
CA PRO A 51 18.99 11.78 2.86
C PRO A 51 18.09 12.43 3.93
N ILE A 52 17.62 13.64 3.63
CA ILE A 52 16.65 14.35 4.44
C ILE A 52 15.31 14.40 3.70
N ARG A 53 14.24 14.06 4.41
CA ARG A 53 12.87 14.08 3.86
C ARG A 53 11.95 14.85 4.76
N ARG A 54 11.01 15.57 4.16
CA ARG A 54 9.92 16.26 4.85
C ARG A 54 8.63 15.49 4.62
N ILE A 55 7.99 15.04 5.69
CA ILE A 55 6.77 14.23 5.65
C ILE A 55 5.78 14.69 6.71
N GLU A 56 4.57 14.16 6.71
CA GLU A 56 3.60 14.41 7.78
C GLU A 56 4.07 13.78 9.10
N ALA A 57 3.85 14.45 10.22
CA ALA A 57 4.23 13.95 11.54
C ALA A 57 3.62 12.56 11.84
N LYS A 58 2.34 12.37 11.50
CA LYS A 58 1.67 11.07 11.66
C LYS A 58 2.20 9.99 10.73
N GLN A 59 2.70 10.36 9.54
CA GLN A 59 3.34 9.43 8.62
C GLN A 59 4.70 8.99 9.17
N ALA A 60 5.47 9.94 9.73
CA ALA A 60 6.72 9.63 10.43
C ALA A 60 6.48 8.72 11.63
N GLU A 61 5.46 9.00 12.45
CA GLU A 61 5.08 8.19 13.59
C GLU A 61 4.79 6.73 13.18
N ARG A 62 3.95 6.52 12.15
CA ARG A 62 3.64 5.17 11.64
C ARG A 62 4.86 4.45 11.10
N LEU A 63 5.71 5.14 10.31
CA LEU A 63 6.98 4.61 9.83
C LEU A 63 7.86 4.13 11.01
N CYS A 64 7.90 4.92 12.09
CA CYS A 64 8.71 4.62 13.27
C CYS A 64 8.18 3.43 14.04
N ILE A 65 6.88 3.41 14.34
CA ILE A 65 6.22 2.28 15.02
C ILE A 65 6.48 1.00 14.23
N ARG A 66 6.31 1.02 12.90
CA ARG A 66 6.54 -0.16 12.07
C ARG A 66 8.00 -0.60 12.11
N ALA A 67 8.96 0.30 11.93
CA ALA A 67 10.38 -0.04 11.98
C ALA A 67 10.81 -0.60 13.36
N LEU A 68 10.24 -0.09 14.45
CA LEU A 68 10.50 -0.56 15.81
C LEU A 68 9.84 -1.92 16.12
N SER A 69 8.78 -2.28 15.39
CA SER A 69 8.11 -3.58 15.51
C SER A 69 8.82 -4.72 14.77
N GLU A 70 9.86 -4.42 13.99
CA GLU A 70 10.62 -5.45 13.29
C GLU A 70 11.40 -6.32 14.28
N PRO A 71 11.54 -7.64 13.99
CA PRO A 71 12.08 -8.61 14.94
C PRO A 71 13.54 -8.35 15.32
N ASP A 72 14.29 -7.73 14.42
CA ASP A 72 15.69 -7.40 14.62
C ASP A 72 16.10 -6.16 13.84
N ARG A 73 17.31 -5.67 14.13
CA ARG A 73 17.90 -4.48 13.52
C ARG A 73 18.08 -4.59 12.01
N ASN A 74 18.40 -5.78 11.48
CA ASN A 74 18.60 -5.98 10.06
C ASN A 74 17.26 -5.96 9.32
N ALA A 75 16.21 -6.54 9.91
CA ALA A 75 14.84 -6.43 9.42
C ALA A 75 14.37 -4.97 9.40
N ALA A 76 14.61 -4.21 10.47
CA ALA A 76 14.33 -2.77 10.54
C ALA A 76 15.07 -1.98 9.46
N LEU A 77 16.36 -2.25 9.24
CA LEU A 77 17.16 -1.57 8.22
C LEU A 77 16.65 -1.89 6.80
N ARG A 78 16.33 -3.15 6.51
CA ARG A 78 15.73 -3.56 5.22
C ARG A 78 14.39 -2.88 4.99
N PHE A 79 13.53 -2.86 6.00
CA PHE A 79 12.25 -2.15 5.94
C PHE A 79 12.44 -0.67 5.64
N LEU A 80 13.34 0.02 6.33
CA LEU A 80 13.58 1.45 6.13
C LEU A 80 14.17 1.73 4.74
N HIS A 81 15.09 0.91 4.24
CA HIS A 81 15.63 1.06 2.88
C HIS A 81 14.56 0.88 1.79
N ASP A 82 13.60 -0.03 2.00
CA ASP A 82 12.47 -0.25 1.09
C ASP A 82 11.39 0.84 1.22
N ALA A 83 11.14 1.34 2.44
CA ALA A 83 10.08 2.28 2.74
C ALA A 83 10.42 3.73 2.36
N LEU A 84 11.62 4.20 2.70
CA LEU A 84 11.98 5.62 2.62
C LEU A 84 11.97 6.18 1.19
N PRO A 85 12.45 5.48 0.15
CA PRO A 85 12.36 5.98 -1.22
C PRO A 85 10.91 6.23 -1.67
N SER A 86 9.95 5.40 -1.21
CA SER A 86 8.55 5.56 -1.58
C SER A 86 7.93 6.86 -1.05
N LEU A 87 8.48 7.43 0.04
CA LEU A 87 8.00 8.69 0.63
C LEU A 87 8.28 9.91 -0.25
N GLU A 88 9.19 9.81 -1.22
CA GLU A 88 9.56 10.89 -2.13
C GLU A 88 8.63 10.95 -3.37
N THR A 89 7.73 10.00 -3.51
CA THR A 89 6.79 9.91 -4.64
C THR A 89 5.53 10.75 -4.41
N ASP A 90 4.78 11.02 -5.48
CA ASP A 90 3.47 11.69 -5.39
C ASP A 90 2.42 10.85 -4.65
N LEU A 91 2.60 9.52 -4.62
CA LEU A 91 1.71 8.55 -3.98
C LEU A 91 2.48 7.69 -2.95
N PRO A 92 2.93 8.25 -1.81
CA PRO A 92 3.69 7.51 -0.81
C PRO A 92 3.02 6.22 -0.35
N GLY A 93 3.78 5.13 -0.35
CA GLY A 93 3.29 3.82 0.04
C GLY A 93 2.38 3.14 -0.99
N ILE A 94 2.25 3.67 -2.21
CA ILE A 94 1.46 3.06 -3.28
C ILE A 94 2.39 2.55 -4.39
N ARG A 95 2.18 1.31 -4.79
CA ARG A 95 2.78 0.72 -6.00
C ARG A 95 1.67 0.19 -6.88
N ASN A 96 1.68 0.54 -8.15
CA ASN A 96 0.62 0.18 -9.08
C ASN A 96 1.23 -0.40 -10.34
N GLU A 97 1.12 -1.71 -10.51
CA GLU A 97 1.54 -2.41 -11.70
C GLU A 97 0.34 -2.58 -12.62
N GLY A 98 -0.19 -1.47 -13.12
CA GLY A 98 -1.16 -1.48 -14.21
C GLY A 98 -2.59 -1.88 -13.83
N LEU A 99 -2.97 -2.02 -12.55
CA LEU A 99 -4.38 -2.26 -12.21
C LEU A 99 -5.24 -1.00 -12.41
N LEU A 100 -4.72 0.16 -12.03
CA LEU A 100 -5.38 1.46 -12.20
C LEU A 100 -4.49 2.41 -13.00
N SER A 101 -5.05 3.48 -13.57
CA SER A 101 -4.19 4.52 -14.15
C SER A 101 -3.60 5.42 -13.06
N GLU A 102 -2.33 5.78 -13.18
CA GLU A 102 -1.66 6.70 -12.25
C GLU A 102 -2.37 8.06 -12.18
N HIS A 103 -2.88 8.57 -13.31
CA HIS A 103 -3.64 9.83 -13.33
C HIS A 103 -4.90 9.78 -12.46
N GLU A 104 -5.62 8.66 -12.50
CA GLU A 104 -6.81 8.48 -11.66
C GLU A 104 -6.42 8.40 -10.17
N LEU A 105 -5.33 7.71 -9.82
CA LEU A 105 -4.84 7.65 -8.43
C LEU A 105 -4.37 9.01 -7.90
N ALA A 106 -3.55 9.72 -8.69
CA ALA A 106 -2.93 10.97 -8.28
C ALA A 106 -3.91 12.16 -8.30
N ARG A 107 -4.87 12.17 -9.23
CA ARG A 107 -5.75 13.33 -9.48
C ARG A 107 -7.23 12.96 -9.50
N GLY A 108 -7.61 11.98 -10.29
CA GLY A 108 -9.03 11.66 -10.55
C GLY A 108 -9.82 11.28 -9.29
N ALA A 109 -9.24 10.46 -8.43
CA ALA A 109 -9.86 9.95 -7.21
C ALA A 109 -10.23 11.07 -6.23
N ARG A 110 -9.39 12.10 -6.11
CA ARG A 110 -9.61 13.26 -5.22
C ARG A 110 -10.84 14.08 -5.58
N LEU A 111 -11.29 14.01 -6.84
CA LEU A 111 -12.45 14.73 -7.35
C LEU A 111 -13.77 14.02 -7.08
N ARG A 112 -13.75 12.85 -6.43
CA ARG A 112 -14.95 12.06 -6.19
C ARG A 112 -15.77 12.64 -5.03
N PRO A 113 -17.11 12.60 -5.11
CA PRO A 113 -17.96 13.10 -4.03
C PRO A 113 -17.83 12.26 -2.74
N ASP A 114 -17.44 11.00 -2.85
CA ASP A 114 -17.24 10.09 -1.71
C ASP A 114 -15.82 10.16 -1.11
N TRP A 115 -14.94 11.04 -1.60
CA TRP A 115 -13.54 11.13 -1.14
C TRP A 115 -13.41 11.43 0.35
N MET A 116 -14.08 12.48 0.85
CA MET A 116 -13.99 12.87 2.26
C MET A 116 -14.51 11.76 3.20
N SER A 117 -15.64 11.14 2.86
CA SER A 117 -16.19 10.01 3.61
C SER A 117 -15.23 8.81 3.62
N ALA A 118 -14.60 8.51 2.47
CA ALA A 118 -13.60 7.45 2.39
C ALA A 118 -12.35 7.79 3.20
N GLN A 119 -11.92 9.04 3.21
CA GLN A 119 -10.78 9.50 4.03
C GLN A 119 -11.05 9.33 5.52
N THR A 120 -12.23 9.74 6.00
CA THR A 120 -12.64 9.59 7.40
C THR A 120 -12.65 8.11 7.81
N ARG A 121 -13.15 7.23 6.93
CA ARG A 121 -13.18 5.78 7.19
C ARG A 121 -11.79 5.14 7.13
N ALA A 122 -10.92 5.61 6.24
CA ALA A 122 -9.57 5.09 6.10
C ALA A 122 -8.60 5.53 7.21
N ALA A 123 -8.79 6.74 7.76
CA ALA A 123 -7.89 7.30 8.75
C ALA A 123 -7.56 6.36 9.93
N PRO A 124 -8.55 5.69 10.59
CA PRO A 124 -8.26 4.73 11.67
C PRO A 124 -7.74 3.36 11.19
N VAL A 125 -7.64 3.15 9.88
CA VAL A 125 -7.10 1.92 9.27
C VAL A 125 -5.60 2.08 8.96
N LEU A 126 -5.11 3.31 8.82
CA LEU A 126 -3.68 3.57 8.60
C LEU A 126 -2.84 3.01 9.75
N GLY A 127 -1.71 2.39 9.41
CA GLY A 127 -0.80 1.74 10.37
C GLY A 127 -1.25 0.35 10.86
N THR A 128 -2.42 -0.14 10.44
CA THR A 128 -2.89 -1.49 10.78
C THR A 128 -2.30 -2.54 9.83
N ALA A 129 -2.24 -3.79 10.28
CA ALA A 129 -1.53 -4.86 9.60
C ALA A 129 -2.27 -6.21 9.68
N GLY A 130 -1.88 -7.14 8.80
CA GLY A 130 -2.32 -8.53 8.85
C GLY A 130 -3.84 -8.69 8.79
N ILE A 131 -4.37 -9.56 9.64
CA ILE A 131 -5.81 -9.86 9.69
C ILE A 131 -6.63 -8.68 10.21
N ASP A 132 -6.06 -7.85 11.09
CA ASP A 132 -6.75 -6.68 11.65
C ASP A 132 -7.01 -5.62 10.57
N LEU A 133 -6.06 -5.42 9.67
CA LEU A 133 -6.24 -4.58 8.48
C LEU A 133 -7.48 -4.99 7.67
N LEU A 134 -7.61 -6.29 7.36
CA LEU A 134 -8.76 -6.80 6.60
C LEU A 134 -10.09 -6.61 7.35
N ARG A 135 -10.11 -6.82 8.66
CA ARG A 135 -11.32 -6.58 9.49
C ARG A 135 -11.71 -5.10 9.49
N ARG A 136 -10.75 -4.20 9.66
CA ARG A 136 -10.97 -2.75 9.66
C ARG A 136 -11.37 -2.20 8.29
N LEU A 137 -10.97 -2.86 7.21
CA LEU A 137 -11.47 -2.61 5.86
C LEU A 137 -12.92 -3.09 5.65
N GLY A 138 -13.54 -3.71 6.66
CA GLY A 138 -14.96 -4.07 6.69
C GLY A 138 -15.27 -5.47 6.18
N PHE A 139 -14.27 -6.35 6.02
CA PHE A 139 -14.51 -7.71 5.55
C PHE A 139 -14.98 -8.63 6.69
N GLY A 140 -15.98 -9.45 6.39
CA GLY A 140 -16.13 -10.73 7.09
C GLY A 140 -15.03 -11.68 6.58
N ILE A 141 -14.44 -12.48 7.46
CA ILE A 141 -13.33 -13.38 7.07
C ILE A 141 -13.67 -14.80 7.49
N GLU A 142 -13.68 -15.72 6.54
CA GLU A 142 -13.84 -17.15 6.78
C GLU A 142 -12.60 -17.91 6.30
N LYS A 143 -12.09 -18.85 7.09
CA LYS A 143 -10.96 -19.68 6.68
C LYS A 143 -11.43 -20.71 5.65
N ALA A 144 -10.81 -20.73 4.46
CA ALA A 144 -11.14 -21.70 3.41
C ALA A 144 -10.29 -22.97 3.52
N ASP A 145 -8.99 -22.81 3.79
CA ASP A 145 -8.03 -23.89 3.99
C ASP A 145 -6.90 -23.46 4.94
N GLY A 146 -5.78 -24.20 4.96
CA GLY A 146 -4.64 -23.92 5.82
C GLY A 146 -3.95 -22.57 5.57
N VAL A 147 -4.02 -22.02 4.36
CA VAL A 147 -3.24 -20.85 3.91
C VAL A 147 -4.07 -19.71 3.34
N THR A 148 -5.37 -19.93 3.13
CA THR A 148 -6.27 -18.97 2.51
C THR A 148 -7.52 -18.69 3.33
N SER A 149 -8.08 -17.51 3.13
CA SER A 149 -9.35 -17.08 3.69
C SER A 149 -10.24 -16.47 2.60
N LEU A 150 -11.55 -16.50 2.81
CA LEU A 150 -12.54 -15.83 1.97
C LEU A 150 -12.89 -14.50 2.61
N LEU A 151 -12.83 -13.44 1.82
CA LEU A 151 -13.28 -12.12 2.22
C LEU A 151 -14.72 -11.93 1.80
N ARG A 152 -15.58 -11.66 2.78
CA ARG A 152 -17.02 -11.48 2.63
C ARG A 152 -17.43 -10.03 2.71
N THR A 153 -18.41 -9.70 1.88
CA THR A 153 -19.11 -8.43 1.91
C THR A 153 -20.60 -8.72 2.14
N GLY A 154 -21.06 -8.55 3.38
CA GLY A 154 -22.38 -9.07 3.78
C GLY A 154 -22.39 -10.60 3.71
N SER A 155 -23.35 -11.18 2.99
CA SER A 155 -23.52 -12.64 2.86
C SER A 155 -22.78 -13.28 1.68
N ARG A 156 -21.99 -12.51 0.91
CA ARG A 156 -21.30 -13.02 -0.29
C ARG A 156 -19.79 -12.93 -0.16
N ASP A 157 -19.11 -13.99 -0.59
CA ASP A 157 -17.67 -14.02 -0.81
C ASP A 157 -17.32 -13.11 -2.00
N ARG A 158 -16.18 -12.40 -1.91
CA ARG A 158 -15.70 -11.46 -2.94
C ARG A 158 -14.24 -11.60 -3.30
N ALA A 159 -13.42 -12.06 -2.39
CA ALA A 159 -12.02 -12.26 -2.67
C ALA A 159 -11.47 -13.48 -1.93
N VAL A 160 -10.45 -14.10 -2.52
CA VAL A 160 -9.55 -14.96 -1.77
C VAL A 160 -8.47 -14.08 -1.14
N ALA A 161 -8.21 -14.25 0.14
CA ALA A 161 -7.12 -13.61 0.86
C ALA A 161 -6.03 -14.61 1.25
N VAL A 162 -4.78 -14.17 1.14
CA VAL A 162 -3.62 -14.88 1.68
C VAL A 162 -2.82 -13.92 2.56
N LEU A 163 -2.49 -14.38 3.77
CA LEU A 163 -1.63 -13.67 4.71
C LEU A 163 -0.25 -14.33 4.70
N LEU A 164 0.77 -13.57 4.28
CA LEU A 164 2.14 -14.06 4.14
C LEU A 164 2.87 -14.04 5.48
N ASP A 165 3.68 -15.08 5.70
CA ASP A 165 4.61 -15.16 6.82
C ASP A 165 5.87 -14.33 6.54
N ALA A 166 6.68 -14.14 7.58
CA ALA A 166 7.97 -13.46 7.45
C ALA A 166 8.89 -14.24 6.50
N GLY A 167 9.40 -13.55 5.46
CA GLY A 167 10.31 -14.13 4.47
C GLY A 167 9.61 -14.68 3.22
N GLU A 168 8.29 -14.86 3.24
CA GLU A 168 7.53 -15.16 2.03
C GLU A 168 7.40 -13.93 1.13
N THR A 169 7.23 -14.14 -0.17
CA THR A 169 6.93 -13.07 -1.13
C THR A 169 5.74 -13.49 -1.98
N PRO A 170 4.92 -12.55 -2.50
CA PRO A 170 3.73 -12.92 -3.25
C PRO A 170 4.02 -13.79 -4.48
N GLU A 171 5.15 -13.52 -5.16
CA GLU A 171 5.59 -14.21 -6.38
C GLU A 171 6.56 -15.38 -6.12
N GLY A 172 7.16 -15.49 -4.93
CA GLY A 172 8.15 -16.52 -4.62
C GLY A 172 7.51 -17.85 -4.23
N ALA A 173 8.10 -18.96 -4.67
CA ALA A 173 7.69 -20.30 -4.26
C ALA A 173 7.83 -20.47 -2.74
N ALA A 174 6.82 -21.08 -2.11
CA ALA A 174 6.81 -21.30 -0.67
C ALA A 174 6.23 -22.69 -0.32
N PRO A 175 6.81 -23.43 0.64
CA PRO A 175 6.35 -24.77 1.01
C PRO A 175 4.89 -24.83 1.47
N ARG A 176 4.41 -23.78 2.16
CA ARG A 176 3.01 -23.62 2.57
C ARG A 176 2.03 -23.68 1.39
N PHE A 177 2.49 -23.30 0.20
CA PHE A 177 1.72 -23.26 -1.04
C PHE A 177 2.14 -24.36 -2.01
N GLN A 178 2.62 -25.50 -1.50
CA GLN A 178 3.08 -26.64 -2.31
C GLN A 178 4.17 -26.27 -3.32
N ASN A 179 5.08 -25.37 -2.92
CA ASN A 179 6.14 -24.79 -3.76
C ASN A 179 5.64 -23.99 -4.97
N LEU A 180 4.35 -23.66 -5.03
CA LEU A 180 3.84 -22.60 -5.87
C LEU A 180 4.03 -21.25 -5.18
N SER A 181 3.85 -20.17 -5.94
CA SER A 181 3.78 -18.84 -5.36
C SER A 181 2.43 -18.59 -4.67
N PRO A 182 2.40 -17.84 -3.55
CA PRO A 182 1.16 -17.48 -2.87
C PRO A 182 0.11 -16.84 -3.79
N VAL A 183 0.53 -15.97 -4.72
CA VAL A 183 -0.37 -15.33 -5.67
C VAL A 183 -0.97 -16.34 -6.66
N SER A 184 -0.17 -17.27 -7.20
CA SER A 184 -0.66 -18.29 -8.14
C SER A 184 -1.63 -19.24 -7.45
N TRP A 185 -1.34 -19.63 -6.21
CA TRP A 185 -2.24 -20.43 -5.39
C TRP A 185 -3.59 -19.73 -5.18
N ALA A 186 -3.54 -18.47 -4.74
CA ALA A 186 -4.74 -17.68 -4.46
C ALA A 186 -5.59 -17.46 -5.71
N LEU A 187 -4.96 -17.18 -6.86
CA LEU A 187 -5.65 -17.02 -8.14
C LEU A 187 -6.33 -18.32 -8.58
N ALA A 188 -5.65 -19.47 -8.47
CA ALA A 188 -6.24 -20.76 -8.80
C ALA A 188 -7.46 -21.09 -7.93
N MET A 189 -7.41 -20.77 -6.64
CA MET A 189 -8.60 -20.93 -5.80
C MET A 189 -9.72 -19.95 -6.13
N ALA A 190 -9.38 -18.71 -6.46
CA ALA A 190 -10.35 -17.70 -6.83
C ALA A 190 -11.08 -18.10 -8.12
N ASP A 191 -10.36 -18.66 -9.10
CA ASP A 191 -10.95 -19.26 -10.31
C ASP A 191 -11.95 -20.36 -9.96
N GLN A 192 -11.55 -21.33 -9.12
CA GLN A 192 -12.41 -22.44 -8.71
C GLN A 192 -13.70 -21.99 -8.01
N ARG A 193 -13.64 -20.85 -7.30
CA ARG A 193 -14.77 -20.28 -6.56
C ARG A 193 -15.50 -19.18 -7.33
N ASN A 194 -15.08 -18.88 -8.55
CA ASN A 194 -15.60 -17.79 -9.38
C ASN A 194 -15.61 -16.43 -8.63
N LEU A 195 -14.50 -16.12 -7.94
CA LEU A 195 -14.32 -14.87 -7.21
C LEU A 195 -13.51 -13.88 -8.05
N PRO A 196 -13.86 -12.59 -8.08
CA PRO A 196 -13.22 -11.61 -8.97
C PRO A 196 -11.85 -11.11 -8.50
N TRP A 197 -11.51 -11.29 -7.22
CA TRP A 197 -10.36 -10.63 -6.60
C TRP A 197 -9.51 -11.60 -5.77
N VAL A 198 -8.21 -11.32 -5.76
CA VAL A 198 -7.25 -11.88 -4.80
C VAL A 198 -6.63 -10.74 -3.99
N VAL A 199 -6.60 -10.89 -2.67
CA VAL A 199 -5.98 -9.97 -1.72
C VAL A 199 -4.79 -10.65 -1.05
N VAL A 200 -3.60 -10.10 -1.20
CA VAL A 200 -2.41 -10.58 -0.50
C VAL A 200 -2.03 -9.56 0.57
N VAL A 201 -1.85 -10.02 1.80
CA VAL A 201 -1.43 -9.17 2.93
C VAL A 201 -0.08 -9.64 3.44
N GLN A 202 0.84 -8.70 3.63
CA GLN A 202 2.13 -8.94 4.27
C GLN A 202 2.45 -7.81 5.23
N GLY A 203 2.28 -8.05 6.54
CA GLY A 203 2.40 -7.01 7.55
C GLY A 203 1.42 -5.86 7.26
N ASP A 204 1.94 -4.65 7.10
CA ASP A 204 1.18 -3.43 6.79
C ASP A 204 0.93 -3.22 5.28
N ARG A 205 1.32 -4.17 4.44
CA ARG A 205 1.09 -4.16 2.99
C ARG A 205 -0.17 -4.91 2.65
N VAL A 206 -1.00 -4.32 1.80
CA VAL A 206 -2.14 -4.98 1.16
C VAL A 206 -2.05 -4.80 -0.34
N ARG A 207 -2.13 -5.92 -1.08
CA ARG A 207 -2.05 -5.97 -2.53
C ARG A 207 -3.29 -6.62 -3.10
N LEU A 208 -3.83 -6.06 -4.18
CA LEU A 208 -5.03 -6.50 -4.85
C LEU A 208 -4.70 -6.90 -6.29
N TYR A 209 -5.15 -8.09 -6.67
CA TYR A 209 -5.03 -8.65 -8.01
C TYR A 209 -6.42 -8.92 -8.59
N PRO A 210 -6.65 -8.61 -9.87
CA PRO A 210 -7.82 -9.09 -10.60
C PRO A 210 -7.63 -10.56 -10.96
N VAL A 211 -8.73 -11.32 -10.89
CA VAL A 211 -8.75 -12.72 -11.35
C VAL A 211 -8.99 -12.79 -12.85
N GLU A 212 -9.89 -11.96 -13.36
CA GLU A 212 -10.22 -11.87 -14.78
C GLU A 212 -9.09 -11.21 -15.59
N LEU A 213 -8.77 -11.79 -16.75
CA LEU A 213 -7.80 -11.23 -17.70
C LEU A 213 -8.34 -9.97 -18.37
N GLY A 214 -7.44 -9.03 -18.67
CA GLY A 214 -7.81 -7.77 -19.32
C GLY A 214 -8.43 -6.72 -18.38
N VAL A 215 -8.58 -7.04 -17.09
CA VAL A 215 -8.85 -6.06 -16.05
C VAL A 215 -7.56 -5.30 -15.74
N GLY A 216 -7.62 -3.97 -15.84
CA GLY A 216 -6.48 -3.09 -15.62
C GLY A 216 -6.10 -2.32 -16.88
N VAL A 217 -5.17 -1.39 -16.72
CA VAL A 217 -4.65 -0.54 -17.80
C VAL A 217 -3.33 -1.08 -18.37
N GLY A 218 -2.59 -1.85 -17.57
CA GLY A 218 -1.42 -2.58 -18.01
C GLY A 218 -1.86 -3.83 -18.74
N ARG A 219 -1.50 -3.97 -20.01
CA ARG A 219 -1.76 -5.19 -20.80
C ARG A 219 -0.82 -6.33 -20.39
N ARG A 220 -0.81 -6.68 -19.10
CA ARG A 220 0.08 -7.67 -18.49
C ARG A 220 -0.68 -8.91 -18.04
N GLY A 221 0.05 -9.94 -17.60
CA GLY A 221 -0.55 -11.13 -17.01
C GLY A 221 -1.24 -10.84 -15.67
N ARG A 222 -2.10 -11.75 -15.22
CA ARG A 222 -2.85 -11.63 -13.94
C ARG A 222 -1.95 -11.53 -12.69
N THR A 223 -0.76 -12.13 -12.72
CA THR A 223 0.23 -12.04 -11.63
C THR A 223 1.05 -10.75 -11.68
N GLU A 224 0.98 -10.01 -12.78
CA GLU A 224 1.74 -8.79 -13.03
C GLU A 224 0.85 -7.54 -13.07
N THR A 225 -0.46 -7.73 -12.87
CA THR A 225 -1.46 -6.66 -12.85
C THR A 225 -2.00 -6.50 -11.45
N TRP A 226 -1.52 -5.49 -10.71
CA TRP A 226 -1.90 -5.33 -9.31
C TRP A 226 -1.72 -3.89 -8.81
N ILE A 227 -2.33 -3.60 -7.66
CA ILE A 227 -2.03 -2.41 -6.86
C ILE A 227 -1.75 -2.82 -5.42
N GLU A 228 -0.74 -2.20 -4.82
CA GLU A 228 -0.32 -2.41 -3.44
C GLU A 228 -0.30 -1.08 -2.69
N LEU A 229 -0.83 -1.11 -1.46
CA LEU A 229 -0.77 -0.01 -0.51
C LEU A 229 -0.05 -0.47 0.76
N ARG A 230 0.74 0.44 1.33
CA ARG A 230 1.44 0.26 2.63
C ARG A 230 0.85 1.21 3.65
N THR A 231 0.03 0.69 4.56
CA THR A 231 -0.75 1.53 5.49
C THR A 231 0.14 2.37 6.43
N GLY A 232 1.36 1.91 6.70
CA GLY A 232 2.35 2.65 7.50
C GLY A 232 2.97 3.85 6.77
N LEU A 233 2.92 3.88 5.43
CA LEU A 233 3.62 4.88 4.61
C LEU A 233 2.70 5.84 3.88
N MET A 234 1.38 5.67 3.93
CA MET A 234 0.45 6.58 3.25
C MET A 234 0.42 7.95 3.91
N ARG A 235 0.23 9.01 3.12
CA ARG A 235 -0.16 10.33 3.65
C ARG A 235 -1.60 10.33 4.13
N GLN A 236 -1.90 11.13 5.15
CA GLN A 236 -3.25 11.30 5.66
C GLN A 236 -4.16 11.92 4.60
N ASP A 237 -3.64 12.85 3.80
CA ASP A 237 -4.35 13.45 2.66
C ASP A 237 -4.69 12.46 1.52
N GLN A 238 -4.13 11.24 1.54
CA GLN A 238 -4.35 10.17 0.57
C GLN A 238 -5.03 8.93 1.15
N ALA A 239 -5.36 8.93 2.44
CA ALA A 239 -5.94 7.78 3.13
C ALA A 239 -7.18 7.22 2.41
N ALA A 240 -7.99 8.08 1.78
CA ALA A 240 -9.18 7.66 1.03
C ALA A 240 -8.89 6.58 -0.01
N LEU A 241 -7.71 6.56 -0.64
CA LEU A 241 -7.34 5.52 -1.62
C LEU A 241 -7.35 4.11 -1.01
N LEU A 242 -6.94 3.97 0.25
CA LEU A 242 -7.01 2.69 0.96
C LEU A 242 -8.46 2.18 1.01
N TRP A 243 -9.39 3.05 1.40
CA TRP A 243 -10.80 2.68 1.50
C TRP A 243 -11.44 2.46 0.12
N LEU A 244 -11.19 3.35 -0.84
CA LEU A 244 -11.81 3.30 -2.17
C LEU A 244 -11.33 2.12 -3.02
N ILE A 245 -10.22 1.49 -2.67
CA ILE A 245 -9.63 0.39 -3.46
C ILE A 245 -9.75 -0.95 -2.72
N PHE A 246 -9.49 -0.97 -1.40
CA PHE A 246 -9.34 -2.23 -0.65
C PHE A 246 -10.48 -2.54 0.32
N SER A 247 -11.44 -1.64 0.54
CA SER A 247 -12.51 -1.93 1.50
C SER A 247 -13.49 -2.99 0.99
N ALA A 248 -14.24 -3.60 1.92
CA ALA A 248 -15.37 -4.45 1.59
C ALA A 248 -16.40 -3.75 0.70
N ASP A 249 -16.62 -2.44 0.88
CA ASP A 249 -17.49 -1.65 0.01
C ASP A 249 -16.91 -1.46 -1.40
N ALA A 250 -15.57 -1.38 -1.51
CA ALA A 250 -14.89 -1.20 -2.78
C ALA A 250 -14.99 -2.43 -3.69
N LEU A 251 -14.91 -3.63 -3.10
CA LEU A 251 -14.89 -4.90 -3.84
C LEU A 251 -16.29 -5.50 -4.10
N LYS A 252 -17.37 -4.83 -3.68
CA LYS A 252 -18.74 -5.20 -4.07
C LYS A 252 -18.95 -4.93 -5.58
N PRO A 253 -19.93 -5.62 -6.22
CA PRO A 253 -20.41 -5.25 -7.54
C PRO A 253 -20.88 -3.80 -7.53
N SER A 254 -20.54 -3.05 -8.58
CA SER A 254 -20.73 -1.60 -8.66
C SER A 254 -20.05 -0.82 -7.53
N GLY A 255 -19.07 -1.42 -6.85
CA GLY A 255 -18.26 -0.81 -5.80
C GLY A 255 -17.36 0.29 -6.34
N THR A 256 -16.64 0.97 -5.44
CA THR A 256 -15.78 2.10 -5.82
C THR A 256 -14.68 1.69 -6.80
N LEU A 257 -14.19 0.45 -6.73
CA LEU A 257 -13.14 -0.07 -7.60
C LEU A 257 -13.59 -0.23 -9.05
N GLU A 258 -14.77 -0.81 -9.29
CA GLU A 258 -15.35 -0.90 -10.64
C GLU A 258 -15.58 0.50 -11.23
N ARG A 259 -15.99 1.47 -10.40
CA ARG A 259 -16.17 2.87 -10.84
C ARG A 259 -14.85 3.54 -11.26
N PHE A 260 -13.70 3.12 -10.74
CA PHE A 260 -12.41 3.56 -11.28
C PHE A 260 -12.17 3.03 -12.70
N SER A 261 -12.59 1.80 -13.00
CA SER A 261 -12.44 1.16 -14.31
C SER A 261 -13.45 1.64 -15.37
N ILE A 262 -14.69 1.98 -14.98
CA ILE A 262 -15.75 2.47 -15.90
C ILE A 262 -15.36 3.80 -16.57
N ARG A 263 -14.59 4.67 -15.90
CA ARG A 263 -14.10 5.92 -16.48
C ARG A 263 -13.11 5.67 -17.63
N LEU A 264 -12.36 4.58 -17.56
CA LEU A 264 -11.35 4.21 -18.54
C LEU A 264 -11.96 3.59 -19.82
N HIS A 265 -12.99 2.76 -19.66
CA HIS A 265 -13.74 2.19 -20.79
C HIS A 265 -14.43 3.26 -21.64
N ARG A 266 -14.91 4.36 -21.02
CA ARG A 266 -15.56 5.47 -21.74
C ARG A 266 -14.57 6.31 -22.56
N ILE A 267 -13.36 6.53 -22.06
CA ILE A 267 -12.31 7.29 -22.75
C ILE A 267 -11.74 6.49 -23.93
N LEU A 268 -11.57 5.18 -23.78
CA LEU A 268 -11.08 4.32 -24.86
C LEU A 268 -12.11 4.15 -25.99
N ARG A 269 -13.42 4.05 -25.67
CA ARG A 269 -14.48 4.02 -26.71
C ARG A 269 -14.60 5.34 -27.49
N GLN A 270 -14.38 6.49 -26.85
CA GLN A 270 -14.42 7.78 -27.56
C GLN A 270 -13.28 7.89 -28.57
N ARG A 271 -12.05 7.45 -28.24
CA ARG A 271 -10.90 7.46 -29.17
C ARG A 271 -11.06 6.50 -30.36
N SER A 272 -11.72 5.36 -30.19
CA SER A 272 -12.03 4.44 -31.28
C SER A 272 -13.08 4.99 -32.25
N SER A 273 -13.98 5.88 -31.80
CA SER A 273 -14.99 6.49 -32.66
C SER A 273 -14.45 7.58 -33.61
N TRP A 274 -13.28 8.15 -33.31
CA TRP A 274 -12.60 9.11 -34.20
C TRP A 274 -11.82 8.44 -35.33
N ARG A 275 -11.42 7.17 -35.18
CA ARG A 275 -10.74 6.39 -36.23
C ARG A 275 -11.67 5.76 -37.27
N ILE A 276 -12.99 5.77 -37.04
CA ILE A 276 -13.99 5.19 -37.96
C ILE A 276 -14.65 6.29 -38.84
N ARG A 277 -14.24 7.56 -38.72
CA ARG A 277 -14.74 8.66 -39.57
C ARG A 277 -13.82 9.06 -40.73
N TRP A 278 -12.75 8.32 -40.96
CA TRP A 278 -11.86 8.49 -42.12
C TRP A 278 -11.34 7.12 -42.61
N ALA A 279 -12.27 6.29 -43.06
CA ALA A 279 -12.03 5.11 -43.88
C ALA A 279 -13.24 4.91 -44.80
#